data_AF-A0A940T8H0-F1
#
_entry.id   AF-A0A940T8H0-F1
#
_cell.length_a   1.000
_cell.length_b   1.000
_cell.length_c   1.000
_cell.angle_alpha   90.00
_cell.angle_beta   90.00
_cell.angle_gamma   90.00
#
_symmetry.space_group_name_H-M   'P 1'
#
loop_
_entity.id
_entity.type
_entity.pdbx_description
1 polymer ?
#
loop_
_entity_poly.entity_id
_entity_poly.type
_entity_poly.pdbx_seq_one_letter_code
_entity_poly.pdbx_strand_id
1 'polypeptide(L)'
;MKIMYIHGFGSSAESGTVKRLRELLPDAVVVADDVPLQPQDAIAMLHEMADRENPDIIIGTSMGGMYAEQLHGYDRILVNPAFQIADTMKEHGMMGNQTYFNRRRDGVQQFVVTNALVKDFRTISEQCFQHPDPEHVWGLFGDRDPVVHTRSLFLEHYPRAIYFHGEHRLNEHTLINYIVPLIRRIDKAQRGISDPIVLIDFSCLSDSHGNPASSMLKTYYQLIADYDVRILAPSPSAHPEQTTSVMNWVEEHISAPAHDTVIFCNDTAILMADYLITRNATTDFMGSVVEFGSEGMKTWEDVATYFSRLGGQ
;
A
#
# COMPACT_ATOMS: atom_id res chain seq x y z
N MET A 1 -7.28 -10.82 -12.65
CA MET A 1 -6.01 -10.59 -11.94
C MET A 1 -5.62 -11.84 -11.15
N LYS A 2 -4.35 -12.24 -11.18
CA LYS A 2 -3.75 -13.25 -10.31
C LYS A 2 -2.75 -12.58 -9.36
N ILE A 3 -2.85 -12.91 -8.08
CA ILE A 3 -1.98 -12.39 -7.03
C ILE A 3 -1.21 -13.56 -6.42
N MET A 4 0.11 -13.48 -6.41
CA MET A 4 0.97 -14.39 -5.66
C MET A 4 1.33 -13.77 -4.32
N TYR A 5 1.00 -14.43 -3.22
CA TYR A 5 1.29 -13.96 -1.86
C TYR A 5 2.41 -14.78 -1.23
N ILE A 6 3.42 -14.09 -0.71
CA ILE A 6 4.59 -14.67 -0.04
C ILE A 6 4.56 -14.26 1.44
N HIS A 7 4.38 -15.26 2.31
CA HIS A 7 4.23 -15.04 3.74
C HIS A 7 5.57 -14.75 4.45
N GLY A 8 5.48 -14.16 5.65
CA GLY A 8 6.64 -13.88 6.49
C GLY A 8 7.24 -15.13 7.17
N PHE A 9 8.36 -14.92 7.87
CA PHE A 9 9.04 -15.98 8.62
C PHE A 9 8.13 -16.60 9.68
N GLY A 10 8.17 -17.93 9.80
CA GLY A 10 7.31 -18.65 10.75
C GLY A 10 5.81 -18.64 10.40
N SER A 11 5.39 -18.15 9.23
CA SER A 11 4.01 -18.25 8.74
C SER A 11 3.85 -19.38 7.71
N SER A 12 2.69 -19.45 7.05
CA SER A 12 2.36 -20.45 6.03
C SER A 12 1.36 -19.90 5.01
N ALA A 13 1.06 -20.68 3.96
CA ALA A 13 0.02 -20.37 2.97
C ALA A 13 -1.40 -20.30 3.59
N GLU A 14 -1.59 -20.81 4.80
CA GLU A 14 -2.85 -20.70 5.57
C GLU A 14 -2.93 -19.42 6.42
N SER A 15 -2.08 -18.42 6.16
CA SER A 15 -2.16 -17.14 6.87
C SER A 15 -3.54 -16.47 6.71
N GLY A 16 -3.97 -15.76 7.75
CA GLY A 16 -5.23 -15.01 7.72
C GLY A 16 -5.28 -13.97 6.59
N THR A 17 -4.12 -13.41 6.22
CA THR A 17 -3.99 -12.45 5.11
C THR A 17 -4.39 -13.06 3.77
N VAL A 18 -3.94 -14.28 3.46
CA VAL A 18 -4.30 -14.97 2.21
C VAL A 18 -5.80 -15.20 2.13
N LYS A 19 -6.40 -15.68 3.23
CA LYS A 19 -7.86 -15.86 3.31
C LYS A 19 -8.60 -14.54 3.10
N ARG A 20 -8.16 -13.47 3.78
CA ARG A 20 -8.82 -12.16 3.70
C ARG A 20 -8.68 -11.51 2.32
N LEU A 21 -7.52 -11.66 1.66
CA LEU A 21 -7.34 -11.20 0.27
C LEU A 21 -8.34 -11.88 -0.67
N ARG A 22 -8.57 -13.19 -0.54
CA ARG A 22 -9.58 -13.92 -1.34
C ARG A 22 -11.01 -13.42 -1.09
N GLU A 23 -11.32 -13.04 0.16
CA GLU A 23 -12.64 -12.50 0.51
C GLU A 23 -12.85 -11.07 0.00
N LEU A 24 -11.81 -10.23 0.04
CA LEU A 24 -11.87 -8.82 -0.37
C LEU A 24 -11.74 -8.62 -1.89
N LEU A 25 -11.15 -9.58 -2.58
CA LEU A 25 -10.94 -9.58 -4.03
C LEU A 25 -11.48 -10.89 -4.63
N PRO A 26 -12.81 -11.09 -4.63
CA PRO A 26 -13.42 -12.35 -5.08
C PRO A 26 -13.17 -12.65 -6.56
N ASP A 27 -12.92 -11.62 -7.38
CA ASP A 27 -12.61 -11.76 -8.81
C ASP A 27 -11.12 -12.01 -9.08
N ALA A 28 -10.27 -11.98 -8.04
CA ALA A 28 -8.85 -12.25 -8.16
C ALA A 28 -8.52 -13.70 -7.77
N VAL A 29 -7.56 -14.30 -8.48
CA VAL A 29 -7.00 -15.60 -8.11
C VAL A 29 -5.81 -15.38 -7.19
N VAL A 30 -5.97 -15.67 -5.88
CA VAL A 30 -4.88 -15.53 -4.90
C VAL A 30 -4.21 -16.88 -4.64
N VAL A 31 -2.95 -17.00 -5.06
CA VAL A 31 -2.10 -18.18 -4.88
C VAL A 31 -1.04 -17.93 -3.80
N ALA A 32 -0.78 -18.95 -2.99
CA ALA A 32 0.24 -18.93 -1.94
C ALA A 32 0.64 -20.37 -1.64
N ASP A 33 1.94 -20.63 -1.47
CA ASP A 33 2.49 -21.92 -1.08
C ASP A 33 3.32 -21.76 0.22
N ASP A 34 3.53 -22.87 0.93
CA ASP A 34 4.32 -22.85 2.15
C ASP A 34 5.80 -22.68 1.79
N VAL A 35 6.37 -21.53 2.16
CA VAL A 35 7.77 -21.22 1.88
C VAL A 35 8.66 -22.17 2.72
N PRO A 36 9.63 -22.87 2.10
CA PRO A 36 10.64 -23.67 2.79
C PRO A 36 11.38 -22.86 3.86
N LEU A 37 11.84 -23.53 4.92
CA LEU A 37 12.68 -22.89 5.93
C LEU A 37 14.06 -22.51 5.37
N GLN A 38 14.62 -23.38 4.51
CA GLN A 38 15.95 -23.19 3.95
C GLN A 38 15.92 -22.09 2.90
N PRO A 39 16.70 -21.00 3.04
CA PRO A 39 16.54 -19.82 2.19
C PRO A 39 16.82 -20.04 0.71
N GLN A 40 17.76 -20.94 0.41
CA GLN A 40 18.12 -21.32 -0.97
C GLN A 40 16.97 -22.08 -1.66
N ASP A 41 16.37 -23.04 -0.96
CA ASP A 41 15.23 -23.79 -1.47
C ASP A 41 14.00 -22.88 -1.62
N ALA A 42 13.85 -21.92 -0.69
CA ALA A 42 12.77 -20.94 -0.72
C ALA A 42 12.83 -20.04 -1.96
N ILE A 43 13.96 -19.39 -2.24
CA ILE A 43 14.06 -18.50 -3.41
C ILE A 43 13.91 -19.29 -4.72
N ALA A 44 14.49 -20.48 -4.81
CA ALA A 44 14.34 -21.35 -5.99
C ALA A 44 12.88 -21.73 -6.24
N MET A 45 12.18 -22.20 -5.20
CA MET A 45 10.76 -22.52 -5.28
C MET A 45 9.91 -21.30 -5.66
N LEU A 46 10.24 -20.11 -5.14
CA LEU A 46 9.49 -18.89 -5.43
C LEU A 46 9.67 -18.42 -6.87
N HIS A 47 10.87 -18.58 -7.47
CA HIS A 47 11.05 -18.37 -8.91
C HIS A 47 10.22 -19.36 -9.72
N GLU A 48 10.26 -20.66 -9.40
CA GLU A 48 9.44 -21.67 -10.08
C GLU A 48 7.93 -21.39 -9.94
N MET A 49 7.50 -20.90 -8.78
CA MET A 49 6.11 -20.52 -8.54
C MET A 49 5.73 -19.28 -9.36
N ALA A 50 6.59 -18.26 -9.43
CA ALA A 50 6.36 -17.08 -10.26
C ALA A 50 6.24 -17.47 -11.74
N ASP A 51 7.13 -18.31 -12.25
CA ASP A 51 7.09 -18.80 -13.64
C ASP A 51 5.84 -19.65 -13.93
N ARG A 52 5.47 -20.53 -13.01
CA ARG A 52 4.29 -21.40 -13.14
C ARG A 52 3.00 -20.60 -13.11
N GLU A 53 2.89 -19.68 -12.16
CA GLU A 53 1.65 -18.96 -11.89
C GLU A 53 1.51 -17.74 -12.80
N ASN A 54 2.61 -17.13 -13.22
CA ASN A 54 2.67 -15.87 -13.97
C ASN A 54 1.73 -14.81 -13.36
N PRO A 55 1.97 -14.40 -12.09
CA PRO A 55 1.09 -13.48 -11.39
C PRO A 55 1.12 -12.08 -11.99
N ASP A 56 0.00 -11.36 -11.92
CA ASP A 56 -0.04 -9.93 -12.28
C ASP A 56 0.63 -9.08 -11.19
N ILE A 57 0.46 -9.49 -9.92
CA ILE A 57 1.02 -8.81 -8.75
C ILE A 57 1.58 -9.84 -7.76
N ILE A 58 2.76 -9.59 -7.23
CA ILE A 58 3.35 -10.32 -6.11
C ILE A 58 3.25 -9.47 -4.84
N ILE A 59 2.78 -10.06 -3.74
CA ILE A 59 2.70 -9.39 -2.44
C ILE A 59 3.57 -10.16 -1.45
N GLY A 60 4.58 -9.50 -0.89
CA GLY A 60 5.48 -10.07 0.10
C GLY A 60 5.40 -9.34 1.43
N THR A 61 5.23 -10.06 2.53
CA THR A 61 5.18 -9.46 3.88
C THR A 61 6.38 -9.89 4.72
N SER A 62 7.05 -8.97 5.42
CA SER A 62 8.21 -9.28 6.26
C SER A 62 9.30 -10.01 5.46
N MET A 63 9.72 -11.21 5.86
CA MET A 63 10.61 -12.08 5.08
C MET A 63 10.11 -12.31 3.64
N GLY A 64 8.79 -12.44 3.44
CA GLY A 64 8.23 -12.60 2.11
C GLY A 64 8.44 -11.36 1.23
N GLY A 65 8.56 -10.17 1.83
CA GLY A 65 8.92 -8.94 1.11
C GLY A 65 10.38 -8.94 0.65
N MET A 66 11.30 -9.51 1.44
CA MET A 66 12.69 -9.72 1.03
C MET A 66 12.78 -10.67 -0.17
N TYR A 67 12.03 -11.78 -0.17
CA TYR A 67 12.01 -12.69 -1.31
C TYR A 67 11.30 -12.08 -2.52
N ALA A 68 10.14 -11.44 -2.33
CA ALA A 68 9.39 -10.81 -3.40
C ALA A 68 10.24 -9.80 -4.15
N GLU A 69 11.07 -9.01 -3.47
CA GLU A 69 11.98 -8.05 -4.09
C GLU A 69 12.88 -8.68 -5.16
N GLN A 70 13.31 -9.94 -4.97
CA GLN A 70 14.18 -10.66 -5.91
C GLN A 70 13.43 -11.27 -7.11
N LEU A 71 12.09 -11.19 -7.14
CA LEU A 71 11.25 -11.69 -8.24
C LEU A 71 10.97 -10.58 -9.27
N HIS A 72 12.00 -10.23 -10.04
CA HIS A 72 11.96 -9.14 -11.03
C HIS A 72 10.99 -9.38 -12.19
N GLY A 73 10.56 -8.28 -12.84
CA GLY A 73 9.66 -8.34 -14.00
C GLY A 73 8.17 -8.44 -13.64
N TYR A 74 7.84 -8.42 -12.34
CA TYR A 74 6.48 -8.40 -11.83
C TYR A 74 6.24 -7.14 -11.00
N ASP A 75 5.00 -6.63 -11.02
CA ASP A 75 4.58 -5.62 -10.06
C ASP A 75 4.54 -6.21 -8.65
N ARG A 76 5.18 -5.54 -7.70
CA ARG A 76 5.43 -6.03 -6.35
C ARG A 76 5.02 -5.05 -5.29
N ILE A 77 4.25 -5.55 -4.32
CA ILE A 77 3.91 -4.83 -3.09
C ILE A 77 4.67 -5.48 -1.94
N LEU A 78 5.65 -4.74 -1.39
CA LEU A 78 6.50 -5.19 -0.30
C LEU A 78 6.03 -4.54 1.01
N VAL A 79 5.47 -5.32 1.92
CA VAL A 79 4.95 -4.79 3.20
C VAL A 79 5.91 -5.13 4.33
N ASN A 80 6.42 -4.09 5.00
CA ASN A 80 7.41 -4.18 6.07
C ASN A 80 8.57 -5.15 5.72
N PRO A 81 9.21 -5.01 4.54
CA PRO A 81 10.13 -6.01 4.02
C PRO A 81 11.36 -6.19 4.89
N ALA A 82 11.61 -7.43 5.34
CA ALA A 82 12.73 -7.77 6.22
C ALA A 82 14.04 -8.00 5.44
N PHE A 83 14.52 -6.99 4.71
CA PHE A 83 15.76 -7.06 3.92
C PHE A 83 17.01 -7.40 4.73
N GLN A 84 16.94 -7.28 6.07
CA GLN A 84 18.04 -7.59 6.98
C GLN A 84 17.62 -8.66 8.00
N ILE A 85 16.84 -9.66 7.56
CA ILE A 85 16.23 -10.67 8.44
C ILE A 85 17.24 -11.39 9.35
N ALA A 86 18.46 -11.61 8.87
CA ALA A 86 19.51 -12.25 9.67
C ALA A 86 19.88 -11.44 10.93
N ASP A 87 19.78 -10.12 10.88
CA ASP A 87 20.00 -9.23 12.03
C ASP A 87 18.74 -9.18 12.90
N THR A 88 17.55 -9.04 12.27
CA THR A 88 16.25 -9.07 12.96
C THR A 88 16.06 -10.34 13.80
N MET A 89 16.47 -11.51 13.30
CA MET A 89 16.37 -12.78 14.04
C MET A 89 17.17 -12.79 15.34
N LYS A 90 18.34 -12.14 15.34
CA LYS A 90 19.21 -12.07 16.53
C LYS A 90 18.66 -11.07 17.54
N GLU A 91 18.26 -9.88 17.07
CA GLU A 91 17.77 -8.79 17.91
C GLU A 91 16.46 -9.14 18.62
N HIS A 92 15.57 -9.87 17.95
CA HIS A 92 14.24 -10.24 18.47
C HIS A 92 14.16 -11.64 19.06
N GLY A 93 15.30 -12.27 19.36
CA GLY A 93 15.34 -13.55 20.08
C GLY A 93 14.70 -14.72 19.34
N MET A 94 14.75 -14.73 18.00
CA MET A 94 14.14 -15.78 17.17
C MET A 94 14.97 -17.06 17.06
N MET A 95 16.05 -17.19 17.85
CA MET A 95 16.95 -18.35 17.84
C MET A 95 16.32 -19.58 18.52
N GLY A 96 16.80 -20.77 18.16
CA GLY A 96 16.38 -22.03 18.80
C GLY A 96 15.03 -22.53 18.29
N ASN A 97 14.30 -23.25 19.16
CA ASN A 97 13.02 -23.87 18.78
C ASN A 97 11.95 -22.81 18.55
N GLN A 98 11.35 -22.84 17.37
CA GLN A 98 10.27 -21.96 16.95
C GLN A 98 9.07 -22.81 16.51
N THR A 99 7.89 -22.20 16.54
CA THR A 99 6.63 -22.83 16.09
C THR A 99 6.03 -21.97 14.99
N TYR A 100 5.61 -22.58 13.90
CA TYR A 100 4.89 -21.86 12.85
C TYR A 100 3.58 -21.31 13.42
N PHE A 101 3.21 -20.08 13.06
CA PHE A 101 1.99 -19.41 13.53
C PHE A 101 0.72 -19.99 12.91
N ASN A 102 0.85 -20.59 11.73
CA ASN A 102 -0.24 -21.16 10.94
C ASN A 102 0.09 -22.62 10.61
N ARG A 103 -0.92 -23.43 10.31
CA ARG A 103 -0.70 -24.82 9.93
C ARG A 103 0.01 -24.87 8.58
N ARG A 104 0.97 -25.79 8.46
CA ARG A 104 1.62 -26.09 7.18
C ARG A 104 0.95 -27.29 6.53
N ARG A 105 0.93 -27.31 5.20
CA ARG A 105 0.41 -28.39 4.36
C ARG A 105 1.21 -29.68 4.53
N ASP A 106 2.51 -29.57 4.80
CA ASP A 106 3.41 -30.70 5.07
C ASP A 106 3.23 -31.31 6.47
N GLY A 107 2.41 -30.69 7.34
CA GLY A 107 2.17 -31.11 8.71
C GLY A 107 3.29 -30.78 9.70
N VAL A 108 4.39 -30.17 9.26
CA VAL A 108 5.50 -29.74 10.13
C VAL A 108 5.09 -28.45 10.83
N GLN A 109 5.07 -28.44 12.17
CA GLN A 109 4.66 -27.26 12.95
C GLN A 109 5.80 -26.61 13.73
N GLN A 110 6.93 -27.30 13.88
CA GLN A 110 8.08 -26.84 14.64
C GLN A 110 9.34 -26.83 13.79
N PHE A 111 10.23 -25.90 14.06
CA PHE A 111 11.52 -25.79 13.40
C PHE A 111 12.55 -25.20 14.35
N VAL A 112 13.83 -25.28 13.98
CA VAL A 112 14.93 -24.78 14.80
C VAL A 112 15.71 -23.74 14.02
N VAL A 113 15.88 -22.56 14.60
CA VAL A 113 16.71 -21.48 14.06
C VAL A 113 18.12 -21.64 14.59
N THR A 114 19.01 -22.06 13.70
CA THR A 114 20.43 -22.27 13.99
C THR A 114 21.27 -21.11 13.47
N ASN A 115 22.51 -20.98 13.96
CA ASN A 115 23.45 -20.00 13.41
C ASN A 115 23.75 -20.23 11.92
N ALA A 116 23.71 -21.50 11.47
CA ALA A 116 23.85 -21.83 10.06
C ALA A 116 22.68 -21.26 9.25
N LEU A 117 21.45 -21.47 9.71
CA LEU A 117 20.25 -20.93 9.04
C LEU A 117 20.30 -19.39 8.95
N VAL A 118 20.70 -18.70 10.02
CA VAL A 118 20.86 -17.25 10.03
C VAL A 118 21.92 -16.78 9.01
N LYS A 119 23.01 -17.54 8.85
CA LYS A 119 24.03 -17.26 7.84
C LYS A 119 23.47 -17.44 6.42
N ASP A 120 22.69 -18.49 6.20
CA ASP A 120 22.06 -18.74 4.90
C ASP A 120 21.06 -17.63 4.53
N PHE A 121 20.29 -17.14 5.50
CA PHE A 121 19.42 -15.98 5.31
C PHE A 121 20.22 -14.73 4.95
N ARG A 122 21.36 -14.50 5.60
CA ARG A 122 22.25 -13.38 5.27
C ARG A 122 22.71 -13.43 3.82
N THR A 123 23.14 -14.60 3.35
CA THR A 123 23.59 -14.78 1.97
C THR A 123 22.49 -14.47 0.96
N ILE A 124 21.24 -14.89 1.20
CA ILE A 124 20.12 -14.56 0.31
C ILE A 124 19.71 -13.09 0.41
N SER A 125 19.71 -12.51 1.61
CA SER A 125 19.34 -11.10 1.77
C SER A 125 20.35 -10.14 1.10
N GLU A 126 21.62 -10.53 1.03
CA GLU A 126 22.67 -9.78 0.30
C GLU A 126 22.49 -9.80 -1.22
N GLN A 127 21.57 -10.63 -1.74
CA GLN A 127 21.18 -10.66 -3.15
C GLN A 127 20.03 -9.70 -3.47
N CYS A 128 19.35 -9.15 -2.45
CA CYS A 128 18.38 -8.10 -2.68
C CYS A 128 19.02 -6.89 -3.39
N PHE A 129 18.22 -6.21 -4.22
CA PHE A 129 18.62 -4.99 -4.94
C PHE A 129 19.76 -5.14 -5.96
N GLN A 130 20.14 -6.36 -6.37
CA GLN A 130 21.16 -6.56 -7.41
C GLN A 130 20.68 -6.12 -8.81
N HIS A 131 19.37 -6.23 -9.08
CA HIS A 131 18.76 -5.90 -10.37
C HIS A 131 17.46 -5.10 -10.20
N PRO A 132 17.51 -3.92 -9.55
CA PRO A 132 16.29 -3.19 -9.23
C PRO A 132 15.59 -2.74 -10.51
N ASP A 133 14.28 -2.90 -10.53
CA ASP A 133 13.36 -2.47 -11.58
C ASP A 133 12.33 -1.50 -10.98
N PRO A 134 12.71 -0.22 -10.79
CA PRO A 134 12.04 0.67 -9.84
C PRO A 134 10.60 1.05 -10.20
N GLU A 135 10.24 0.86 -11.46
CA GLU A 135 8.89 1.08 -11.96
C GLU A 135 7.88 0.03 -11.49
N HIS A 136 8.34 -1.07 -10.91
CA HIS A 136 7.49 -2.22 -10.55
C HIS A 136 7.37 -2.48 -9.05
N VAL A 137 7.93 -1.61 -8.18
CA VAL A 137 8.01 -1.91 -6.74
C VAL A 137 7.38 -0.81 -5.90
N TRP A 138 6.45 -1.21 -5.02
CA TRP A 138 5.84 -0.36 -3.99
C TRP A 138 6.19 -0.93 -2.62
N GLY A 139 6.89 -0.15 -1.80
CA GLY A 139 7.20 -0.50 -0.42
C GLY A 139 6.21 0.15 0.54
N LEU A 140 5.57 -0.64 1.41
CA LEU A 140 4.72 -0.15 2.50
C LEU A 140 5.39 -0.37 3.84
N PHE A 141 5.45 0.68 4.64
CA PHE A 141 6.15 0.71 5.92
C PHE A 141 5.22 1.19 7.02
N GLY A 142 5.04 0.35 8.05
CA GLY A 142 4.24 0.68 9.23
C GLY A 142 4.94 1.75 10.06
N ASP A 143 4.26 2.85 10.34
CA ASP A 143 4.77 3.94 11.18
C ASP A 143 5.02 3.55 12.65
N ARG A 144 4.52 2.38 13.06
CA ARG A 144 4.66 1.78 14.39
C ARG A 144 5.21 0.35 14.34
N ASP A 145 5.93 -0.02 13.28
CA ASP A 145 6.59 -1.32 13.20
C ASP A 145 7.72 -1.42 14.24
N PRO A 146 7.65 -2.32 15.26
CA PRO A 146 8.71 -2.43 16.26
C PRO A 146 9.84 -3.39 15.85
N VAL A 147 9.73 -4.04 14.68
CA VAL A 147 10.56 -5.18 14.27
C VAL A 147 11.50 -4.80 13.13
N VAL A 148 10.99 -4.20 12.07
CA VAL A 148 11.72 -3.98 10.81
C VAL A 148 11.71 -2.51 10.41
N HIS A 149 12.89 -1.95 10.17
CA HIS A 149 13.08 -0.52 9.88
C HIS A 149 13.92 -0.31 8.61
N THR A 150 13.44 -0.86 7.48
CA THR A 150 14.22 -0.94 6.24
C THR A 150 13.84 0.10 5.18
N ARG A 151 13.00 1.09 5.53
CA ARG A 151 12.53 2.11 4.58
C ARG A 151 13.67 2.93 3.96
N SER A 152 14.65 3.34 4.77
CA SER A 152 15.80 4.11 4.26
C SER A 152 16.60 3.29 3.24
N LEU A 153 16.84 2.02 3.54
CA LEU A 153 17.50 1.08 2.62
C LEU A 153 16.69 0.89 1.33
N PHE A 154 15.37 0.73 1.43
CA PHE A 154 14.50 0.61 0.26
C PHE A 154 14.59 1.84 -0.65
N LEU A 155 14.62 3.04 -0.08
CA LEU A 155 14.70 4.31 -0.82
C LEU A 155 16.02 4.51 -1.57
N GLU A 156 17.07 3.77 -1.25
CA GLU A 156 18.33 3.78 -2.02
C GLU A 156 18.14 3.17 -3.43
N HIS A 157 17.07 2.38 -3.63
CA HIS A 157 16.84 1.62 -4.86
C HIS A 157 15.48 1.91 -5.52
N TYR A 158 14.45 2.25 -4.73
CA TYR A 158 13.07 2.32 -5.18
C TYR A 158 12.40 3.64 -4.74
N PRO A 159 11.72 4.37 -5.63
CA PRO A 159 11.17 5.69 -5.29
C PRO A 159 9.87 5.63 -4.47
N ARG A 160 9.12 4.53 -4.55
CA ARG A 160 7.75 4.43 -4.00
C ARG A 160 7.74 3.81 -2.60
N ALA A 161 8.17 4.60 -1.61
CA ALA A 161 8.18 4.20 -0.20
C ALA A 161 7.04 4.86 0.59
N ILE A 162 5.98 4.08 0.79
CA ILE A 162 4.69 4.50 1.33
C ILE A 162 4.63 4.21 2.83
N TYR A 163 4.35 5.21 3.66
CA TYR A 163 3.97 4.95 5.05
C TYR A 163 2.52 4.53 5.16
N PHE A 164 2.22 3.69 6.15
CA PHE A 164 0.86 3.42 6.58
C PHE A 164 0.75 3.40 8.10
N HIS A 165 -0.41 3.78 8.63
CA HIS A 165 -0.65 3.67 10.07
C HIS A 165 -0.83 2.21 10.49
N GLY A 166 0.18 1.64 11.13
CA GLY A 166 0.14 0.25 11.57
C GLY A 166 1.49 -0.28 12.05
N GLU A 167 1.44 -1.50 12.55
CA GLU A 167 2.60 -2.21 13.10
C GLU A 167 3.24 -3.15 12.07
N HIS A 168 4.12 -4.05 12.52
CA HIS A 168 4.77 -5.05 11.68
C HIS A 168 3.79 -5.99 10.97
N ARG A 169 2.76 -6.46 11.71
CA ARG A 169 1.80 -7.44 11.21
C ARG A 169 0.63 -6.74 10.54
N LEU A 170 0.28 -7.22 9.35
CA LEU A 170 -0.93 -6.80 8.67
C LEU A 170 -2.16 -7.16 9.51
N ASN A 171 -3.02 -6.18 9.72
CA ASN A 171 -4.37 -6.36 10.27
C ASN A 171 -5.41 -6.05 9.18
N GLU A 172 -6.68 -6.29 9.52
CA GLU A 172 -7.79 -6.07 8.60
C GLU A 172 -7.90 -4.62 8.12
N HIS A 173 -7.69 -3.65 9.01
CA HIS A 173 -7.73 -2.24 8.66
C HIS A 173 -6.68 -1.87 7.60
N THR A 174 -5.42 -2.28 7.81
CA THR A 174 -4.33 -2.05 6.85
C THR A 174 -4.62 -2.71 5.50
N LEU A 175 -5.17 -3.94 5.52
CA LEU A 175 -5.47 -4.65 4.29
C LEU A 175 -6.57 -3.96 3.48
N ILE A 176 -7.70 -3.61 4.12
CA ILE A 176 -8.86 -2.99 3.47
C ILE A 176 -8.55 -1.57 2.99
N ASN A 177 -7.88 -0.77 3.83
CA ASN A 177 -7.76 0.66 3.57
C ASN A 177 -6.48 1.03 2.80
N TYR A 178 -5.43 0.20 2.81
CA TYR A 178 -4.14 0.55 2.21
C TYR A 178 -3.71 -0.42 1.10
N ILE A 179 -3.73 -1.72 1.38
CA ILE A 179 -3.23 -2.74 0.44
C ILE A 179 -4.21 -2.98 -0.71
N VAL A 180 -5.49 -3.20 -0.42
CA VAL A 180 -6.50 -3.45 -1.46
C VAL A 180 -6.66 -2.27 -2.43
N PRO A 181 -6.71 -1.00 -1.99
CA PRO A 181 -6.74 0.14 -2.91
C PRO A 181 -5.49 0.21 -3.79
N LEU A 182 -4.31 -0.08 -3.24
CA LEU A 182 -3.07 -0.13 -4.03
C LEU A 182 -3.11 -1.25 -5.09
N ILE A 183 -3.56 -2.45 -4.71
CA ILE A 183 -3.74 -3.56 -5.66
C ILE A 183 -4.65 -3.13 -6.81
N ARG A 184 -5.80 -2.52 -6.52
CA ARG A 184 -6.74 -2.07 -7.55
C ARG A 184 -6.13 -1.01 -8.45
N ARG A 185 -5.36 -0.06 -7.89
CA ARG A 185 -4.67 0.98 -8.66
C ARG A 185 -3.66 0.38 -9.64
N ILE A 186 -2.88 -0.61 -9.19
CA ILE A 186 -1.91 -1.32 -10.04
C ILE A 186 -2.64 -2.12 -11.13
N ASP A 187 -3.67 -2.90 -10.78
CA ASP A 187 -4.46 -3.69 -11.74
C ASP A 187 -5.13 -2.82 -12.82
N LYS A 188 -5.71 -1.67 -12.43
CA LYS A 188 -6.29 -0.70 -13.38
C LYS A 188 -5.21 -0.13 -14.31
N ALA A 189 -4.06 0.26 -13.77
CA ALA A 189 -2.94 0.78 -14.58
C ALA A 189 -2.42 -0.26 -15.59
N GLN A 190 -2.23 -1.52 -15.16
CA GLN A 190 -1.82 -2.63 -16.04
C GLN A 190 -2.81 -2.87 -17.19
N ARG A 191 -4.12 -2.66 -16.94
CA ARG A 191 -5.18 -2.83 -17.94
C ARG A 191 -5.46 -1.57 -18.77
N GLY A 192 -4.80 -0.45 -18.48
CA GLY A 192 -5.08 0.83 -19.12
C GLY A 192 -6.48 1.39 -18.83
N ILE A 193 -7.06 1.05 -17.67
CA ILE A 193 -8.35 1.57 -17.21
C ILE A 193 -8.11 2.90 -16.51
N SER A 194 -8.82 3.95 -16.93
CA SER A 194 -8.83 5.25 -16.27
C SER A 194 -10.17 5.45 -15.57
N ASP A 195 -10.11 5.77 -14.28
CA ASP A 195 -11.29 6.20 -13.53
C ASP A 195 -11.54 7.70 -13.77
N PRO A 196 -12.78 8.19 -13.54
CA PRO A 196 -13.04 9.62 -13.49
C PRO A 196 -12.26 10.28 -12.35
N ILE A 197 -11.73 11.48 -12.61
CA ILE A 197 -10.87 12.20 -11.69
C ILE A 197 -11.71 13.09 -10.77
N VAL A 198 -11.53 12.91 -9.46
CA VAL A 198 -12.14 13.77 -8.43
C VAL A 198 -11.05 14.58 -7.75
N LEU A 199 -11.05 15.89 -7.98
CA LEU A 199 -10.21 16.82 -7.25
C LEU A 199 -10.89 17.18 -5.93
N ILE A 200 -10.18 17.04 -4.82
CA ILE A 200 -10.60 17.52 -3.51
C ILE A 200 -9.72 18.68 -3.11
N ASP A 201 -10.30 19.87 -3.01
CA ASP A 201 -9.64 21.04 -2.44
C ASP A 201 -9.23 20.73 -0.99
N PHE A 202 -7.96 20.95 -0.67
CA PHE A 202 -7.39 20.68 0.66
C PHE A 202 -8.17 21.36 1.79
N SER A 203 -8.77 22.54 1.53
CA SER A 203 -9.60 23.25 2.52
C SER A 203 -10.87 22.47 2.94
N CYS A 204 -11.29 21.48 2.16
CA CYS A 204 -12.42 20.59 2.50
C CYS A 204 -12.01 19.46 3.47
N LEU A 205 -10.71 19.15 3.57
CA LEU A 205 -10.22 17.98 4.29
C LEU A 205 -10.11 18.21 5.80
N SER A 206 -9.88 19.45 6.24
CA SER A 206 -9.71 19.80 7.65
C SER A 206 -10.84 20.66 8.23
N ASP A 207 -11.02 20.58 9.54
CA ASP A 207 -11.83 21.52 10.32
C ASP A 207 -11.05 22.81 10.64
N SER A 208 -11.67 23.73 11.38
CA SER A 208 -11.05 25.01 11.77
C SER A 208 -9.88 24.86 12.75
N HIS A 209 -9.68 23.68 13.33
CA HIS A 209 -8.60 23.36 14.26
C HIS A 209 -7.46 22.56 13.59
N GLY A 210 -7.58 22.27 12.29
CA GLY A 210 -6.60 21.49 11.54
C GLY A 210 -6.75 19.97 11.71
N ASN A 211 -7.83 19.49 12.34
CA ASN A 211 -8.11 18.05 12.41
C ASN A 211 -8.86 17.60 11.15
N PRO A 212 -8.84 16.31 10.79
CA PRO A 212 -9.69 15.77 9.73
C PRO A 212 -11.16 16.13 9.96
N ALA A 213 -11.81 16.64 8.92
CA ALA A 213 -13.24 16.92 8.97
C ALA A 213 -14.04 15.64 9.26
N SER A 214 -15.18 15.78 9.95
CA SER A 214 -16.03 14.64 10.31
C SER A 214 -16.43 13.85 9.07
N SER A 215 -16.31 12.51 9.15
CA SER A 215 -16.61 11.56 8.08
C SER A 215 -15.80 11.73 6.77
N MET A 216 -14.80 12.61 6.75
CA MET A 216 -13.94 12.82 5.58
C MET A 216 -13.20 11.54 5.20
N LEU A 217 -12.45 10.93 6.13
CA LEU A 217 -11.64 9.75 5.82
C LEU A 217 -12.48 8.58 5.32
N LYS A 218 -13.66 8.37 5.94
CA LYS A 218 -14.61 7.34 5.51
C LYS A 218 -15.06 7.59 4.07
N THR A 219 -15.39 8.83 3.74
CA THR A 219 -15.84 9.20 2.39
C THR A 219 -14.69 9.13 1.39
N TYR A 220 -13.49 9.56 1.76
CA TYR A 220 -12.28 9.43 0.96
C TYR A 220 -12.03 7.96 0.57
N TYR A 221 -12.09 7.04 1.54
CA TYR A 221 -11.94 5.61 1.27
C TYR A 221 -13.04 5.01 0.40
N GLN A 222 -14.25 5.58 0.41
CA GLN A 222 -15.32 5.20 -0.50
C GLN A 222 -15.04 5.69 -1.93
N LEU A 223 -14.56 6.94 -2.08
CA LEU A 223 -14.30 7.53 -3.39
C LEU A 223 -13.16 6.81 -4.13
N ILE A 224 -12.05 6.49 -3.46
CA ILE A 224 -10.90 5.82 -4.11
C ILE A 224 -11.20 4.39 -4.61
N ALA A 225 -12.38 3.84 -4.30
CA ALA A 225 -12.79 2.55 -4.86
C ALA A 225 -13.11 2.67 -6.36
N ASP A 226 -13.73 3.80 -6.75
CA ASP A 226 -14.35 3.99 -8.06
C ASP A 226 -13.82 5.24 -8.82
N TYR A 227 -13.05 6.09 -8.15
CA TYR A 227 -12.54 7.35 -8.71
C TYR A 227 -11.03 7.51 -8.52
N ASP A 228 -10.38 8.22 -9.44
CA ASP A 228 -9.01 8.69 -9.26
C ASP A 228 -9.03 9.98 -8.42
N VAL A 229 -8.92 9.83 -7.11
CA VAL A 229 -9.00 10.95 -6.17
C VAL A 229 -7.64 11.65 -6.07
N ARG A 230 -7.63 12.96 -6.31
CA ARG A 230 -6.45 13.83 -6.15
C ARG A 230 -6.73 14.94 -5.16
N ILE A 231 -5.73 15.26 -4.34
CA ILE A 231 -5.83 16.36 -3.37
C ILE A 231 -5.26 17.61 -4.02
N LEU A 232 -6.09 18.61 -4.25
CA LEU A 232 -5.68 19.89 -4.80
C LEU A 232 -5.33 20.85 -3.66
N ALA A 233 -4.09 21.32 -3.64
CA ALA A 233 -3.60 22.27 -2.66
C ALA A 233 -2.97 23.51 -3.32
N PRO A 234 -3.00 24.68 -2.65
CA PRO A 234 -2.37 25.88 -3.19
C PRO A 234 -0.84 25.74 -3.23
N SER A 235 -0.21 26.40 -4.20
CA SER A 235 1.25 26.53 -4.37
C SER A 235 1.70 27.98 -4.13
N PRO A 236 1.69 28.48 -2.88
CA PRO A 236 1.97 29.88 -2.60
C PRO A 236 3.46 30.19 -2.71
N SER A 237 3.86 30.94 -3.74
CA SER A 237 5.28 31.31 -3.97
C SER A 237 5.88 32.14 -2.83
N ALA A 238 5.04 32.88 -2.09
CA ALA A 238 5.48 33.67 -0.93
C ALA A 238 5.70 32.83 0.33
N HIS A 239 5.12 31.63 0.39
CA HIS A 239 5.09 30.75 1.57
C HIS A 239 5.32 29.27 1.19
N PRO A 240 6.45 28.94 0.55
CA PRO A 240 6.72 27.59 0.05
C PRO A 240 6.66 26.51 1.16
N GLU A 241 6.91 26.86 2.41
CA GLU A 241 6.79 25.98 3.58
C GLU A 241 5.39 25.37 3.75
N GLN A 242 4.34 26.03 3.23
CA GLN A 242 2.97 25.51 3.29
C GLN A 242 2.79 24.22 2.48
N THR A 243 3.56 24.04 1.40
CA THR A 243 3.51 22.81 0.60
C THR A 243 3.96 21.61 1.43
N THR A 244 5.04 21.75 2.20
CA THR A 244 5.50 20.74 3.15
C THR A 244 4.47 20.45 4.24
N SER A 245 3.84 21.48 4.79
CA SER A 245 2.79 21.32 5.80
C SER A 245 1.59 20.52 5.28
N VAL A 246 1.16 20.77 4.04
CA VAL A 246 0.11 19.99 3.38
C VAL A 246 0.53 18.54 3.21
N MET A 247 1.74 18.28 2.70
CA MET A 247 2.25 16.91 2.52
C MET A 247 2.29 16.14 3.84
N ASN A 248 2.80 16.77 4.91
CA ASN A 248 2.85 16.17 6.23
C ASN A 248 1.44 15.86 6.77
N TRP A 249 0.50 16.80 6.61
CA TRP A 249 -0.89 16.59 7.05
C TRP A 249 -1.56 15.43 6.32
N VAL A 250 -1.37 15.34 4.99
CA VAL A 250 -1.92 14.26 4.16
C VAL A 250 -1.31 12.91 4.56
N GLU A 251 0.01 12.84 4.77
CA GLU A 251 0.68 11.62 5.24
C GLU A 251 0.21 11.19 6.64
N GLU A 252 0.01 12.15 7.55
CA GLU A 252 -0.41 11.91 8.94
C GLU A 252 -1.86 11.44 9.07
N HIS A 253 -2.76 11.88 8.19
CA HIS A 253 -4.20 11.65 8.36
C HIS A 253 -4.82 10.71 7.33
N ILE A 254 -4.32 10.75 6.09
CA ILE A 254 -4.82 9.89 4.99
C ILE A 254 -3.82 8.78 4.71
N SER A 255 -2.52 9.08 4.71
CA SER A 255 -1.43 8.11 4.59
C SER A 255 -1.40 7.40 3.22
N ALA A 256 -1.15 6.08 3.19
CA ALA A 256 -0.95 5.29 1.98
C ALA A 256 -1.92 5.57 0.80
N PRO A 257 -3.24 5.77 1.00
CA PRO A 257 -4.18 6.01 -0.09
C PRO A 257 -4.02 7.36 -0.79
N ALA A 258 -3.33 8.31 -0.16
CA ALA A 258 -3.03 9.60 -0.77
C ALA A 258 -1.58 9.70 -1.31
N HIS A 259 -0.80 8.61 -1.25
CA HIS A 259 0.57 8.59 -1.76
C HIS A 259 0.61 8.90 -3.26
N ASP A 260 1.39 9.92 -3.61
CA ASP A 260 1.53 10.49 -4.96
C ASP A 260 0.21 11.00 -5.57
N THR A 261 -0.69 11.55 -4.75
CA THR A 261 -1.98 12.10 -5.21
C THR A 261 -2.17 13.60 -5.00
N VAL A 262 -1.23 14.28 -4.32
CA VAL A 262 -1.32 15.72 -4.06
C VAL A 262 -0.84 16.52 -5.26
N ILE A 263 -1.65 17.46 -5.71
CA ILE A 263 -1.38 18.39 -6.81
C ILE A 263 -1.32 19.80 -6.22
N PHE A 264 -0.18 20.47 -6.42
CA PHE A 264 -0.01 21.87 -6.05
C PHE A 264 -0.31 22.77 -7.24
N CYS A 265 -1.42 23.51 -7.20
CA CYS A 265 -1.83 24.41 -8.27
C CYS A 265 -2.64 25.59 -7.72
N ASN A 266 -2.42 26.79 -8.27
CA ASN A 266 -3.15 27.99 -7.89
C ASN A 266 -4.31 28.31 -8.84
N ASP A 267 -4.29 27.75 -10.06
CA ASP A 267 -5.27 28.02 -11.10
C ASP A 267 -6.00 26.73 -11.46
N THR A 268 -7.26 26.61 -11.05
CA THR A 268 -8.06 25.40 -11.31
C THR A 268 -8.56 25.33 -12.75
N ALA A 269 -8.57 26.43 -13.50
CA ALA A 269 -9.08 26.47 -14.88
C ALA A 269 -8.20 25.66 -15.86
N ILE A 270 -6.94 25.39 -15.50
CA ILE A 270 -6.01 24.60 -16.31
C ILE A 270 -6.03 23.10 -15.98
N LEU A 271 -6.76 22.68 -14.94
CA LEU A 271 -6.80 21.29 -14.51
C LEU A 271 -7.90 20.53 -15.25
N MET A 272 -7.54 19.36 -15.79
CA MET A 272 -8.47 18.46 -16.45
C MET A 272 -8.92 17.38 -15.47
N ALA A 273 -10.14 17.48 -14.98
CA ALA A 273 -10.77 16.51 -14.09
C ALA A 273 -12.31 16.57 -14.22
N ASP A 274 -12.98 15.49 -13.85
CA ASP A 274 -14.42 15.34 -13.98
C ASP A 274 -15.18 16.07 -12.87
N TYR A 275 -14.64 16.06 -11.65
CA TYR A 275 -15.26 16.66 -10.48
C TYR A 275 -14.27 17.50 -9.66
N LEU A 276 -14.76 18.58 -9.04
CA LEU A 276 -14.04 19.39 -8.06
C LEU A 276 -14.91 19.57 -6.81
N ILE A 277 -14.45 19.03 -5.67
CA ILE A 277 -15.04 19.28 -4.36
C ILE A 277 -14.30 20.46 -3.72
N THR A 278 -14.95 21.61 -3.57
CA THR A 278 -14.33 22.84 -3.03
C THR A 278 -15.31 23.65 -2.19
N ARG A 279 -14.81 24.45 -1.24
CA ARG A 279 -15.61 25.44 -0.51
C ARG A 279 -15.80 26.75 -1.28
N ASN A 280 -15.00 26.97 -2.32
CA ASN A 280 -15.00 28.21 -3.07
C ASN A 280 -15.81 28.03 -4.35
N ALA A 281 -16.86 28.82 -4.52
CA ALA A 281 -17.59 28.86 -5.79
C ALA A 281 -16.61 29.23 -6.92
N THR A 282 -16.60 28.43 -7.98
CA THR A 282 -15.78 28.67 -9.17
C THR A 282 -16.60 28.38 -10.42
N THR A 283 -16.48 29.25 -11.42
CA THR A 283 -17.15 29.11 -12.72
C THR A 283 -16.20 28.65 -13.83
N ASP A 284 -14.90 28.64 -13.56
CA ASP A 284 -13.87 28.49 -14.59
C ASP A 284 -13.33 27.06 -14.68
N PHE A 285 -13.70 26.20 -13.71
CA PHE A 285 -13.43 24.77 -13.77
C PHE A 285 -14.37 24.10 -14.78
N MET A 286 -13.81 23.36 -15.73
CA MET A 286 -14.59 22.75 -16.82
C MET A 286 -15.47 21.57 -16.38
N GLY A 287 -15.07 20.86 -15.31
CA GLY A 287 -15.82 19.72 -14.78
C GLY A 287 -16.98 20.13 -13.86
N SER A 288 -17.57 19.14 -13.19
CA SER A 288 -18.67 19.36 -12.25
C SER A 288 -18.14 19.84 -10.89
N VAL A 289 -18.62 20.99 -10.42
CA VAL A 289 -18.25 21.53 -9.11
C VAL A 289 -19.24 21.06 -8.03
N VAL A 290 -18.70 20.50 -6.95
CA VAL A 290 -19.42 20.16 -5.72
C VAL A 290 -19.04 21.19 -4.65
N GLU A 291 -19.91 22.17 -4.44
CA GLU A 291 -19.70 23.25 -3.47
C GLU A 291 -19.89 22.74 -2.03
N PHE A 292 -18.81 22.33 -1.38
CA PHE A 292 -18.80 21.81 -0.01
C PHE A 292 -19.15 22.91 1.00
N GLY A 293 -20.13 22.63 1.86
CA GLY A 293 -20.70 23.58 2.81
C GLY A 293 -21.96 24.31 2.31
N SER A 294 -22.36 24.12 1.05
CA SER A 294 -23.57 24.71 0.46
C SER A 294 -24.86 24.00 0.90
N GLU A 295 -26.02 24.54 0.52
CA GLU A 295 -27.31 23.89 0.78
C GLU A 295 -27.42 22.56 0.02
N GLY A 296 -27.41 21.44 0.75
CA GLY A 296 -27.48 20.09 0.17
C GLY A 296 -26.13 19.36 0.06
N MET A 297 -25.01 20.05 0.31
CA MET A 297 -23.65 19.49 0.35
C MET A 297 -22.91 19.96 1.61
N LYS A 298 -23.56 19.91 2.78
CA LYS A 298 -23.02 20.49 4.03
C LYS A 298 -21.94 19.62 4.66
N THR A 299 -22.02 18.31 4.47
CA THR A 299 -21.14 17.35 5.15
C THR A 299 -20.53 16.35 4.18
N TRP A 300 -19.52 15.62 4.64
CA TRP A 300 -18.91 14.54 3.86
C TRP A 300 -19.88 13.38 3.60
N GLU A 301 -20.87 13.17 4.46
CA GLU A 301 -21.95 12.21 4.19
C GLU A 301 -22.85 12.62 3.02
N ASP A 302 -23.08 13.92 2.82
CA ASP A 302 -23.82 14.43 1.65
C ASP A 302 -23.01 14.13 0.37
N VAL A 303 -21.69 14.39 0.41
CA VAL A 303 -20.76 14.07 -0.68
C VAL A 303 -20.76 12.56 -0.97
N ALA A 304 -20.65 11.72 0.04
CA ALA A 304 -20.72 10.26 -0.12
C ALA A 304 -22.04 9.83 -0.78
N THR A 305 -23.15 10.43 -0.37
CA THR A 305 -24.48 10.15 -0.95
C THR A 305 -24.57 10.61 -2.40
N TYR A 306 -23.96 11.75 -2.75
CA TYR A 306 -23.90 12.24 -4.11
C TYR A 306 -23.15 11.28 -5.03
N PHE A 307 -21.91 10.92 -4.68
CA PHE A 307 -21.07 10.07 -5.52
C PHE A 307 -21.57 8.62 -5.61
N SER A 308 -22.21 8.10 -4.55
CA SER A 308 -22.85 6.76 -4.60
C SER A 308 -24.03 6.69 -5.57
N ARG A 309 -24.72 7.81 -5.82
CA ARG A 309 -25.82 7.88 -6.81
C ARG A 309 -25.31 7.98 -8.24
N LEU A 310 -24.12 8.54 -8.44
CA LEU A 310 -23.47 8.59 -9.76
C LEU A 310 -22.99 7.21 -10.20
N GLY A 311 -22.56 6.36 -9.25
CA GLY A 311 -22.24 4.96 -9.52
C GLY A 311 -20.94 4.73 -10.29
N GLY A 312 -19.98 5.66 -10.25
CA GLY A 312 -18.66 5.50 -10.88
C GLY A 312 -18.73 5.33 -12.39
N GLN A 313 -19.53 6.17 -13.07
CA GLN A 313 -19.74 6.13 -14.53
C GLN A 313 -18.44 6.17 -15.34
#